data_AF-A0A345H7X4-F1
#
_entry.id   AF-A0A345H7X4-F1
#
_cell.length_a   1.000
_cell.length_b   1.000
_cell.length_c   1.000
_cell.angle_alpha   90.00
_cell.angle_beta   90.00
_cell.angle_gamma   90.00
#
_symmetry.space_group_name_H-M   'P 1'
#
loop_
_entity.id
_entity.type
_entity.pdbx_description
1 polymer ?
#
loop_
_entity_poly.entity_id
_entity_poly.type
_entity_poly.pdbx_seq_one_letter_code
_entity_poly.pdbx_strand_id
1 'polypeptide(L)'
;QEEFFNLSHCQLATLISRDELNVRCESEVFHACINWVQYDCEHRRPYVQALLRAVRCHALTPHFLQLQLQKCELLRSDARSKDYLAQIFQDLTLHKPTQVLPGRAPKVGQLIYTAGGYYRQSLGYLE
;
A
#
# COMPACT_ATOMS: atom_id res chain seq x y z
N GLN A 1 11.97 -18.67 4.34
CA GLN A 1 11.70 -17.24 4.02
C GLN A 1 12.63 -16.71 2.91
N GLU A 2 13.25 -17.60 2.13
CA GLU A 2 14.27 -17.28 1.11
C GLU A 2 13.72 -17.33 -0.32
N GLU A 3 12.58 -18.02 -0.54
CA GLU A 3 11.93 -18.12 -1.85
C GLU A 3 11.49 -16.76 -2.40
N PHE A 4 11.11 -15.82 -1.53
CA PHE A 4 10.72 -14.47 -1.94
C PHE A 4 11.88 -13.67 -2.55
N PHE A 5 13.10 -13.80 -2.01
CA PHE A 5 14.29 -13.13 -2.53
C PHE A 5 14.80 -13.73 -3.83
N ASN A 6 14.42 -14.98 -4.10
CA ASN A 6 14.74 -15.71 -5.32
C ASN A 6 13.77 -15.42 -6.48
N LEU A 7 12.68 -14.69 -6.23
CA LEU A 7 11.75 -14.25 -7.28
C LEU A 7 12.42 -13.22 -8.19
N SER A 8 12.17 -13.31 -9.50
CA SER A 8 12.59 -12.29 -10.46
C SER A 8 11.77 -10.99 -10.31
N HIS A 9 12.31 -9.87 -10.80
CA HIS A 9 11.60 -8.57 -10.78
C HIS A 9 10.20 -8.65 -11.42
N CYS A 10 10.05 -9.41 -12.50
CA CYS A 10 8.75 -9.62 -13.16
C CYS A 10 7.77 -10.39 -12.28
N GLN A 11 8.23 -11.46 -11.62
CA GLN A 11 7.41 -12.26 -10.71
C GLN A 11 6.97 -11.43 -9.52
N LEU A 12 7.90 -10.68 -8.91
CA LEU A 12 7.60 -9.79 -7.80
C LEU A 12 6.61 -8.69 -8.21
N ALA A 13 6.84 -8.02 -9.35
CA ALA A 13 5.95 -6.98 -9.87
C ALA A 13 4.53 -7.50 -10.17
N THR A 14 4.44 -8.69 -10.77
CA THR A 14 3.15 -9.36 -11.03
C THR A 14 2.45 -9.68 -9.73
N LEU A 15 3.19 -10.17 -8.73
CA LEU A 15 2.66 -10.52 -7.43
C LEU A 15 2.13 -9.28 -6.72
N ILE A 16 2.92 -8.22 -6.53
CA ILE A 16 2.49 -7.00 -5.84
C ILE A 16 1.35 -6.26 -6.55
N SER A 17 1.29 -6.37 -7.89
CA SER A 17 0.19 -5.81 -8.70
C SER A 17 -1.13 -6.56 -8.50
N ARG A 18 -1.11 -7.80 -7.99
CA ARG A 18 -2.33 -8.54 -7.69
C ARG A 18 -3.01 -7.96 -6.46
N ASP A 19 -4.31 -7.76 -6.61
CA ASP A 19 -5.22 -7.29 -5.57
C ASP A 19 -5.39 -8.32 -4.44
N GLU A 20 -5.20 -9.60 -4.77
CA GLU A 20 -5.41 -10.77 -3.90
C GLU A 20 -4.23 -11.07 -2.94
N LEU A 21 -3.27 -10.14 -2.75
CA LEU A 21 -2.24 -10.34 -1.75
C LEU A 21 -2.86 -10.36 -0.35
N ASN A 22 -2.59 -11.41 0.42
CA ASN A 22 -3.01 -11.51 1.82
C ASN A 22 -2.11 -10.65 2.73
N VAL A 23 -2.11 -9.33 2.50
CA VAL A 23 -1.38 -8.33 3.27
C VAL A 23 -2.35 -7.44 4.02
N ARG A 24 -2.00 -7.09 5.26
CA ARG A 24 -2.84 -6.23 6.11
C ARG A 24 -2.79 -4.77 5.67
N CYS A 25 -1.63 -4.32 5.19
CA CYS A 25 -1.36 -2.94 4.78
C CYS A 25 -0.36 -2.88 3.62
N GLU A 26 -0.46 -1.85 2.77
CA GLU A 26 0.53 -1.56 1.71
C GLU A 26 1.96 -1.35 2.24
N SER A 27 2.11 -0.92 3.50
CA SER A 27 3.41 -0.69 4.13
C SER A 27 4.27 -1.95 4.18
N GLU A 28 3.63 -3.12 4.35
CA GLU A 28 4.30 -4.43 4.33
C GLU A 28 4.84 -4.74 2.93
N VAL A 29 4.04 -4.47 1.89
CA VAL A 29 4.43 -4.67 0.49
C VAL A 29 5.60 -3.77 0.13
N PHE A 30 5.57 -2.51 0.57
CA PHE A 30 6.66 -1.57 0.40
C PHE A 30 7.94 -2.07 1.05
N HIS A 31 7.89 -2.46 2.34
CA HIS A 31 9.05 -3.03 3.03
C HIS A 31 9.60 -4.28 2.36
N ALA A 32 8.73 -5.18 1.89
CA ALA A 32 9.13 -6.38 1.17
C ALA A 32 9.87 -6.02 -0.13
N CYS A 33 9.37 -5.04 -0.89
CA CYS A 33 10.05 -4.55 -2.10
C CYS A 33 11.43 -3.94 -1.77
N ILE A 34 11.51 -3.12 -0.73
CA ILE A 34 12.79 -2.52 -0.30
C ILE A 34 13.79 -3.58 0.13
N ASN A 35 13.39 -4.56 0.94
CA ASN A 35 14.26 -5.67 1.34
C ASN A 35 14.71 -6.49 0.12
N TRP A 36 13.82 -6.72 -0.85
CA TRP A 36 14.16 -7.44 -2.08
C TRP A 36 15.20 -6.72 -2.95
N VAL A 37 15.14 -5.38 -2.98
CA VAL A 37 16.14 -4.55 -3.67
C VAL A 37 17.43 -4.49 -2.87
N GLN A 38 17.38 -4.37 -1.54
CA GLN A 38 18.58 -4.36 -0.68
C GLN A 38 19.40 -5.64 -0.82
N TYR A 39 18.76 -6.78 -1.06
CA TYR A 39 19.44 -8.06 -1.31
C TYR A 39 20.42 -8.00 -2.51
N ASP A 40 20.13 -7.18 -3.52
CA ASP A 40 20.85 -7.14 -4.80
C ASP A 40 20.83 -5.70 -5.36
N CYS A 41 21.30 -4.75 -4.54
CA CYS A 41 21.06 -3.33 -4.78
C CYS A 41 21.67 -2.81 -6.11
N GLU A 42 22.74 -3.42 -6.60
CA GLU A 42 23.40 -3.01 -7.84
C GLU A 42 22.58 -3.37 -9.08
N HIS A 43 22.10 -4.62 -9.16
CA HIS A 43 21.32 -5.10 -10.30
C HIS A 43 19.84 -4.72 -10.22
N ARG A 44 19.28 -4.55 -9.00
CA ARG A 44 17.84 -4.35 -8.79
C ARG A 44 17.41 -2.90 -8.66
N ARG A 45 18.35 -1.96 -8.46
CA ARG A 45 18.10 -0.50 -8.41
C ARG A 45 17.19 0.05 -9.53
N PRO A 46 17.41 -0.24 -10.82
CA PRO A 46 16.58 0.34 -11.88
C PRO A 46 15.12 -0.15 -11.84
N TYR A 47 14.86 -1.30 -11.22
CA TYR A 47 13.52 -1.87 -11.09
C TYR A 47 12.74 -1.28 -9.91
N VAL A 48 13.39 -0.56 -8.99
CA VAL A 48 12.74 0.10 -7.84
C VAL A 48 11.57 0.96 -8.31
N GLN A 49 11.77 1.78 -9.33
CA GLN A 49 10.71 2.65 -9.85
C GLN A 49 9.52 1.85 -10.38
N ALA A 50 9.77 0.74 -11.08
CA ALA A 50 8.71 -0.13 -11.59
C ALA A 50 7.94 -0.81 -10.45
N LEU A 51 8.66 -1.28 -9.42
CA LEU A 51 8.07 -1.86 -8.22
C LEU A 51 7.22 -0.81 -7.47
N LEU A 52 7.71 0.41 -7.27
CA LEU A 52 6.97 1.50 -6.63
C LEU A 52 5.72 1.89 -7.40
N ARG A 53 5.71 1.79 -8.73
CA ARG A 53 4.51 2.00 -9.55
C ARG A 53 3.49 0.87 -9.42
N ALA A 54 3.97 -0.35 -9.22
CA ALA A 54 3.11 -1.51 -8.99
C ALA A 54 2.58 -1.57 -7.54
N VAL A 55 3.32 -1.03 -6.57
CA VAL A 55 2.82 -0.77 -5.21
C VAL A 55 1.81 0.37 -5.27
N ARG A 56 0.67 0.22 -4.58
CA ARG A 56 -0.33 1.28 -4.51
C ARG A 56 0.10 2.31 -3.49
N CYS A 57 1.09 3.13 -3.84
CA CYS A 57 1.60 4.17 -2.95
C CYS A 57 0.49 5.14 -2.48
N HIS A 58 -0.57 5.31 -3.27
CA HIS A 58 -1.77 6.07 -2.87
C HIS A 58 -2.54 5.47 -1.68
N ALA A 59 -2.40 4.17 -1.42
CA ALA A 59 -2.99 3.51 -0.25
C ALA A 59 -2.03 3.48 0.97
N LEU A 60 -0.83 4.07 0.84
CA LEU A 60 0.06 4.31 1.99
C LEU A 60 -0.33 5.60 2.72
N THR A 61 -0.06 5.65 4.02
CA THR A 61 -0.24 6.87 4.81
C THR A 61 0.83 7.91 4.43
N PRO A 62 0.48 9.21 4.30
CA PRO A 62 1.45 10.25 3.96
C PRO A 62 2.63 10.32 4.95
N HIS A 63 2.38 10.09 6.24
CA HIS A 63 3.43 10.02 7.26
C HIS A 63 4.47 8.91 6.96
N PHE A 64 4.01 7.74 6.50
CA PHE A 64 4.90 6.64 6.14
C PHE A 64 5.74 6.99 4.91
N LEU A 65 5.12 7.57 3.87
CA LEU A 65 5.83 8.02 2.66
C LEU A 65 6.94 9.03 2.99
N GLN A 66 6.63 10.01 3.84
CA GLN A 66 7.61 11.01 4.29
C GLN A 66 8.78 10.36 5.03
N LEU A 67 8.49 9.42 5.94
CA LEU A 67 9.54 8.69 6.66
C LEU A 67 10.43 7.89 5.71
N GLN A 68 9.85 7.20 4.73
CA GLN A 68 10.60 6.42 3.74
C GLN A 68 11.44 7.31 2.83
N LEU A 69 10.91 8.46 2.39
CA LEU A 69 11.65 9.47 1.62
C LEU A 69 12.89 9.99 2.36
N GLN A 70 12.85 10.03 3.70
CA GLN A 70 14.00 10.46 4.52
C GLN A 70 14.96 9.32 4.87
N LYS A 71 14.43 8.14 5.23
CA LYS A 71 15.24 6.99 5.70
C LYS A 71 15.84 6.15 4.58
N CYS A 72 15.20 6.05 3.41
CA CYS A 72 15.57 5.07 2.42
C CYS A 72 16.70 5.60 1.51
N GLU A 73 17.91 5.07 1.67
CA GLU A 73 19.08 5.46 0.85
C GLU A 73 18.94 5.08 -0.63
N LEU A 74 18.11 4.09 -0.94
CA LEU A 74 17.77 3.71 -2.31
C LEU A 74 17.10 4.88 -3.06
N LEU A 75 16.22 5.63 -2.38
CA LEU A 75 15.57 6.82 -2.94
C LEU A 75 16.53 8.01 -3.04
N ARG A 76 17.61 8.02 -2.25
CA ARG A 76 18.65 9.04 -2.36
C ARG A 76 19.50 8.84 -3.62
N SER A 77 19.72 7.58 -4.01
CA SER A 77 20.45 7.23 -5.24
C SER A 77 19.61 7.42 -6.49
N ASP A 78 18.30 7.12 -6.44
CA ASP A 78 17.41 7.24 -7.60
C ASP A 78 16.43 8.41 -7.45
N ALA A 79 16.76 9.54 -8.07
CA ALA A 79 15.96 10.76 -8.02
C ALA A 79 14.55 10.58 -8.61
N ARG A 80 14.37 9.69 -9.60
CA ARG A 80 13.08 9.47 -10.25
C ARG A 80 12.09 8.76 -9.33
N SER A 81 12.57 7.78 -8.56
CA SER A 81 11.78 7.07 -7.55
C SER A 81 11.35 8.02 -6.43
N LYS A 82 12.25 8.90 -6.00
CA LYS A 82 11.99 9.93 -5.00
C LYS A 82 10.93 10.93 -5.46
N ASP A 83 11.07 11.45 -6.68
CA ASP A 83 10.14 12.40 -7.27
C ASP A 83 8.72 11.80 -7.38
N TYR A 84 8.62 10.55 -7.85
CA TYR A 84 7.36 9.81 -7.88
C TYR A 84 6.69 9.74 -6.50
N LEU A 85 7.42 9.30 -5.45
CA LEU A 85 6.84 9.24 -4.11
C LEU A 85 6.49 10.62 -3.54
N ALA A 86 7.27 11.66 -3.87
CA ALA A 86 6.97 13.03 -3.48
C ALA A 86 5.68 13.55 -4.16
N GLN A 87 5.47 13.22 -5.45
CA GLN A 87 4.22 13.52 -6.13
C GLN A 87 3.03 12.82 -5.46
N ILE A 88 3.14 11.53 -5.12
CA ILE A 88 2.08 10.79 -4.41
C ILE A 88 1.79 11.42 -3.05
N PHE A 89 2.84 11.73 -2.27
CA PHE A 89 2.70 12.38 -0.98
C PHE A 89 1.98 13.73 -1.10
N GLN A 90 2.32 14.51 -2.13
CA GLN A 90 1.69 15.78 -2.44
C GLN A 90 0.21 15.59 -2.84
N ASP A 91 -0.11 14.61 -3.70
CA ASP A 91 -1.48 14.30 -4.11
C ASP A 91 -2.37 13.94 -2.89
N LEU A 92 -1.84 13.11 -1.98
CA LEU A 92 -2.50 12.73 -0.74
C LEU A 92 -2.70 13.90 0.23
N THR A 93 -1.73 14.82 0.32
CA THR A 93 -1.83 16.00 1.22
C THR A 93 -2.70 17.11 0.66
N LEU A 94 -2.84 17.23 -0.66
CA LEU A 94 -3.69 18.24 -1.30
C LEU A 94 -5.18 17.87 -1.31
N HIS A 95 -5.59 16.73 -0.74
CA HIS A 95 -6.96 16.21 -0.82
C HIS A 95 -7.50 16.25 -2.26
N LYS A 96 -6.62 16.08 -3.24
CA LYS A 96 -7.07 15.92 -4.62
C LYS A 96 -7.92 14.64 -4.62
N PRO A 97 -9.08 14.61 -5.29
CA PRO A 97 -9.83 13.36 -5.43
C PRO A 97 -9.00 12.43 -6.30
N THR A 98 -8.02 11.77 -5.70
CA THR A 98 -7.29 10.66 -6.28
C THR A 98 -8.37 9.65 -6.66
N GLN A 99 -8.40 9.24 -7.93
CA GLN A 99 -9.33 8.21 -8.38
C GLN A 99 -9.33 7.09 -7.34
N VAL A 100 -10.49 6.87 -6.73
CA VAL A 100 -10.69 5.88 -5.68
C VAL A 100 -10.50 4.52 -6.33
N LEU A 101 -9.25 4.13 -6.52
CA LEU A 101 -8.90 2.78 -6.94
C LEU A 101 -9.45 1.89 -5.84
N PRO A 102 -10.32 0.90 -6.16
CA PRO A 102 -10.86 0.02 -5.16
C PRO A 102 -9.69 -0.55 -4.35
N GLY A 103 -9.75 -0.36 -3.03
CA GLY A 103 -8.77 -0.95 -2.10
C GLY A 103 -8.74 -2.47 -2.31
N ARG A 104 -7.64 -3.11 -1.89
CA ARG A 104 -7.51 -4.57 -2.04
C ARG A 104 -8.76 -5.24 -1.49
N ALA A 105 -9.44 -6.04 -2.29
CA ALA A 105 -10.59 -6.84 -1.93
C ALA A 105 -10.10 -8.28 -1.70
N PRO A 106 -9.47 -8.58 -0.54
CA PRO A 106 -9.12 -9.96 -0.23
C PRO A 106 -10.40 -10.79 -0.23
N LYS A 107 -10.38 -11.97 -0.87
CA LYS A 107 -11.48 -12.95 -0.90
C LYS A 107 -11.70 -13.63 0.47
N VAL A 108 -11.58 -12.88 1.56
CA VAL A 108 -11.99 -13.33 2.88
C VAL A 108 -13.33 -12.64 3.18
N GLY A 109 -14.34 -13.43 3.55
CA GLY A 109 -15.69 -12.92 3.78
C GLY A 109 -15.69 -11.81 4.82
N GLN A 110 -15.89 -10.57 4.38
CA GLN A 110 -16.10 -9.45 5.29
C GLN A 110 -17.51 -9.57 5.87
N LEU A 111 -17.62 -10.21 7.03
CA LEU A 111 -18.86 -10.33 7.77
C LEU A 111 -19.17 -8.98 8.44
N ILE A 112 -20.08 -8.21 7.87
CA ILE A 112 -20.62 -7.02 8.54
C ILE A 112 -21.71 -7.51 9.50
N TYR A 113 -21.39 -7.61 10.79
CA TYR A 113 -22.38 -7.94 11.82
C TYR A 113 -23.01 -6.65 12.34
N THR A 114 -24.24 -6.34 11.91
CA THR A 114 -25.05 -5.33 12.59
C THR A 114 -25.72 -5.96 13.81
N ALA A 115 -25.21 -5.67 15.00
CA ALA A 115 -25.91 -5.97 16.24
C ALA A 115 -27.10 -5.00 16.40
N GLY A 116 -28.28 -5.40 15.92
CA GLY A 116 -29.53 -4.69 16.14
C GLY A 116 -29.97 -4.84 17.60
N GLY A 117 -29.63 -3.88 18.45
CA GLY A 117 -30.08 -3.82 19.83
C GLY A 117 -30.61 -2.43 20.16
N TYR A 118 -31.84 -2.13 19.75
CA TYR A 118 -32.54 -0.93 20.22
C TYR A 118 -33.84 -1.31 20.91
N TYR A 119 -33.70 -1.75 22.16
CA TYR A 119 -34.80 -1.82 23.11
C TYR A 119 -35.15 -0.38 23.53
N ARG A 120 -36.05 0.24 22.77
CA ARG A 120 -36.73 1.46 23.19
C ARG A 120 -38.16 1.11 23.56
N GLN A 121 -38.36 0.74 24.82
CA GLN A 121 -39.61 1.08 25.49
C GLN A 121 -39.69 2.62 25.49
N SER A 122 -40.63 3.17 24.75
CA SER A 122 -41.09 4.54 24.95
C SER A 122 -42.61 4.50 24.98
N LEU A 123 -43.13 4.74 26.19
CA LEU A 123 -44.49 5.17 26.45
C LEU A 123 -44.92 6.29 25.49
N GLY A 124 -46.19 6.27 25.06
CA GLY A 124 -46.93 7.51 24.76
C GLY A 124 -47.94 7.49 23.61
N TYR A 125 -49.19 7.14 23.94
CA TYR A 125 -50.46 7.82 23.59
C TYR A 125 -51.18 7.71 22.22
N LEU A 126 -52.53 7.78 22.34
CA LEU A 126 -53.65 7.99 21.37
C LEU A 126 -54.14 6.73 20.60
N GLU A 127 -55.41 6.31 20.62
CA GLU A 127 -56.72 6.80 21.13
C GLU A 127 -57.56 5.64 21.66
#